data_AF-A0A841H604-F1
#
_entry.id   AF-A0A841H604-F1
#
_cell.length_a   1.000
_cell.length_b   1.000
_cell.length_c   1.000
_cell.angle_alpha   90.00
_cell.angle_beta   90.00
_cell.angle_gamma   90.00
#
_symmetry.space_group_name_H-M   'P 1'
#
loop_
_entity.id
_entity.type
_entity.pdbx_description
1 polymer ?
#
loop_
_entity_poly.entity_id
_entity_poly.type
_entity_poly.pdbx_seq_one_letter_code
_entity_poly.pdbx_strand_id
1 'polypeptide(L)'
;MMLLLQAAATLLILPFGLLALAAWRRMEGMRWGRPGAAWFPTGVCFTAVGAYSGAQALLAPVLQRMEHGSAAYTEAVRWFQAANVGRGCGVLVTAAVLAAVLAVPAGQAGRVARGGTAPILLSIVAGTAAAARYADFELKPYITLLSVIAGATVVVLLAVLFVGVARDGMDQLLWMALAAYSVKEALSVCLFLLLAWWSVEMQAAAWVAFYWVNGLAMAGMVLLAIRRLQHARAGAVVPALFERLHATRTRAPGEMFSGD
;
A
#
# COMPACT_ATOMS: atom_id res chain seq x y z
N MET A 1 -5.10 -1.76 -22.48
CA MET A 1 -5.69 -1.22 -21.23
C MET A 1 -4.92 -1.67 -19.97
N MET A 2 -4.73 -2.97 -19.72
CA MET A 2 -4.05 -3.46 -18.50
C MET A 2 -2.60 -2.97 -18.35
N LEU A 3 -1.84 -2.92 -19.45
CA LEU A 3 -0.50 -2.34 -19.54
C LEU A 3 -0.43 -0.87 -19.10
N LEU A 4 -1.37 -0.05 -19.60
CA LEU A 4 -1.47 1.37 -19.25
C LEU A 4 -1.75 1.57 -17.77
N LEU A 5 -2.63 0.75 -17.19
CA LEU A 5 -2.93 0.78 -15.75
C LEU A 5 -1.72 0.38 -14.91
N GLN A 6 -0.93 -0.61 -15.33
CA GLN A 6 0.29 -1.01 -14.62
C GLN A 6 1.41 0.02 -14.74
N ALA A 7 1.58 0.62 -15.92
CA ALA A 7 2.53 1.72 -16.13
C ALA A 7 2.15 2.94 -15.28
N ALA A 8 0.87 3.34 -15.29
CA ALA A 8 0.36 4.42 -14.46
C ALA A 8 0.53 4.13 -12.96
N ALA A 9 0.21 2.91 -12.52
CA ALA A 9 0.42 2.49 -11.14
C ALA A 9 1.91 2.55 -10.75
N THR A 10 2.81 2.14 -11.64
CA THR A 10 4.26 2.22 -11.40
C THR A 10 4.73 3.67 -11.27
N LEU A 11 4.30 4.53 -12.19
CA LEU A 11 4.65 5.96 -12.20
C LEU A 11 4.13 6.72 -10.98
N LEU A 12 3.13 6.18 -10.28
CA LEU A 12 2.62 6.74 -9.03
C LEU A 12 3.28 6.13 -7.79
N ILE A 13 3.37 4.80 -7.74
CA ILE A 13 3.81 4.05 -6.55
C ILE A 13 5.33 4.17 -6.34
N LEU A 14 6.12 4.04 -7.41
CA LEU A 14 7.58 4.02 -7.29
C LEU A 14 8.14 5.39 -6.86
N PRO A 15 7.78 6.53 -7.50
CA PRO A 15 8.27 7.84 -7.05
C PRO A 15 7.80 8.17 -5.64
N PHE A 16 6.55 7.80 -5.28
CA PHE A 16 6.07 7.99 -3.92
C PHE A 16 6.91 7.19 -2.91
N GLY A 17 7.22 5.93 -3.18
CA GLY A 17 8.07 5.11 -2.31
C GLY A 17 9.46 5.72 -2.11
N LEU A 18 10.08 6.19 -3.19
CA LEU A 18 11.39 6.86 -3.15
C LEU A 18 11.33 8.18 -2.38
N LEU A 19 10.29 8.99 -2.59
CA LEU A 19 10.07 10.24 -1.85
C LEU A 19 9.82 9.98 -0.36
N ALA A 20 9.07 8.94 -0.02
CA ALA A 20 8.82 8.52 1.36
C ALA A 20 10.13 8.10 2.06
N LEU A 21 11.00 7.33 1.38
CA LEU A 21 12.31 6.97 1.90
C LEU A 21 13.25 8.18 2.03
N ALA A 22 13.22 9.10 1.07
CA ALA A 22 14.02 10.33 1.11
C ALA A 22 13.56 11.26 2.25
N ALA A 23 12.24 11.42 2.42
CA ALA A 23 11.65 12.16 3.53
C ALA A 23 12.03 11.53 4.87
N TRP A 24 11.95 10.19 4.95
CA TRP A 24 12.39 9.45 6.14
C TRP A 24 13.87 9.70 6.46
N ARG A 25 14.79 9.57 5.51
CA ARG A 25 16.22 9.84 5.74
C ARG A 25 16.48 11.25 6.26
N ARG A 26 15.77 12.26 5.74
CA ARG A 26 15.88 13.65 6.22
C ARG A 26 15.38 13.84 7.66
N MET A 27 14.57 12.91 8.16
CA MET A 27 14.09 12.88 9.53
C MET A 27 14.95 12.02 10.46
N GLU A 28 15.95 11.32 9.93
CA GLU A 28 16.79 10.41 10.70
C GLU A 28 17.67 11.18 11.68
N GLY A 29 17.51 10.86 12.98
CA GLY A 29 18.17 11.56 14.09
C GLY A 29 17.25 12.47 14.91
N MET A 30 16.04 12.78 14.43
CA MET A 30 15.02 13.46 15.23
C MET A 30 14.26 12.45 16.10
N ARG A 31 13.74 12.86 17.27
CA ARG A 31 12.83 12.01 18.06
C ARG A 31 11.57 11.75 17.22
N TRP A 32 11.46 10.54 16.71
CA TRP A 32 10.37 10.11 15.85
C TRP A 32 9.04 10.14 16.61
N GLY A 33 8.12 11.02 16.21
CA GLY A 33 6.71 10.78 16.44
C GLY A 33 6.22 9.61 15.59
N ARG A 34 5.06 9.05 15.94
CA ARG A 34 4.35 8.02 15.14
C ARG A 34 4.24 8.35 13.63
N PRO A 35 3.98 9.62 13.21
CA PRO A 35 3.92 9.96 11.79
C PRO A 35 5.22 9.69 11.04
N GLY A 36 6.36 10.06 11.64
CA GLY A 36 7.68 9.86 11.03
C GLY A 36 8.03 8.38 10.90
N ALA A 37 7.71 7.58 11.91
CA ALA A 37 8.00 6.14 11.91
C ALA A 37 7.23 5.40 10.80
N ALA A 38 6.01 5.85 10.48
CA ALA A 38 5.16 5.24 9.46
C ALA A 38 5.64 5.49 8.01
N TRP A 39 6.45 6.52 7.77
CA TRP A 39 7.02 6.81 6.44
C TRP A 39 8.00 5.72 5.97
N PHE A 40 8.75 5.09 6.88
CA PHE A 40 9.74 4.08 6.51
C PHE A 40 9.14 2.80 5.90
N PRO A 41 8.24 2.07 6.60
CA PRO A 41 7.67 0.83 6.06
C PRO A 41 6.87 1.11 4.78
N THR A 42 6.18 2.26 4.72
CA THR A 42 5.46 2.70 3.52
C THR A 42 6.42 2.94 2.37
N GLY A 43 7.52 3.66 2.59
CA GLY A 43 8.54 3.92 1.58
C GLY A 43 9.20 2.64 1.06
N VAL A 44 9.55 1.71 1.95
CA VAL A 44 10.09 0.39 1.58
C VAL A 44 9.09 -0.37 0.71
N CYS A 45 7.85 -0.52 1.18
CA CYS A 45 6.82 -1.27 0.48
C CYS A 45 6.55 -0.68 -0.91
N PHE A 46 6.29 0.63 -0.99
CA PHE A 46 5.94 1.27 -2.25
C PHE A 46 7.11 1.25 -3.23
N THR A 47 8.35 1.38 -2.75
CA THR A 47 9.52 1.24 -3.63
C THR A 47 9.64 -0.18 -4.18
N ALA A 48 9.51 -1.20 -3.32
CA ALA A 48 9.60 -2.60 -3.74
C ALA A 48 8.47 -3.00 -4.69
N VAL A 49 7.23 -2.68 -4.34
CA VAL A 49 6.03 -2.91 -5.16
C VAL A 49 6.11 -2.13 -6.48
N GLY A 50 6.57 -0.89 -6.44
CA GLY A 50 6.75 -0.03 -7.62
C GLY A 50 7.80 -0.59 -8.58
N ALA A 51 8.96 -1.01 -8.06
CA ALA A 51 10.01 -1.64 -8.86
C ALA A 51 9.52 -2.95 -9.51
N TYR A 52 8.80 -3.78 -8.76
CA TYR A 52 8.16 -4.99 -9.29
C TYR A 52 7.15 -4.68 -10.40
N SER A 53 6.32 -3.66 -10.19
CA SER A 53 5.30 -3.24 -11.17
C SER A 53 5.96 -2.69 -12.45
N GLY A 54 7.08 -1.98 -12.31
CA GLY A 54 7.87 -1.50 -13.44
C GLY A 54 8.49 -2.64 -14.24
N ALA A 55 9.07 -3.64 -13.58
CA ALA A 55 9.59 -4.83 -14.24
C ALA A 55 8.48 -5.55 -15.04
N GLN A 56 7.30 -5.73 -14.44
CA GLN A 56 6.13 -6.30 -15.14
C GLN A 56 5.71 -5.47 -16.36
N ALA A 57 5.64 -4.14 -16.23
CA ALA A 57 5.26 -3.25 -17.32
C ALA A 57 6.27 -3.31 -18.49
N LEU A 58 7.56 -3.47 -18.21
CA LEU A 58 8.60 -3.64 -19.22
C LEU A 58 8.57 -5.01 -19.90
N LEU A 59 8.19 -6.07 -19.16
CA LEU A 59 8.11 -7.43 -19.69
C LEU A 59 6.82 -7.72 -20.46
N ALA A 60 5.75 -6.98 -20.20
CA ALA A 60 4.45 -7.23 -20.80
C ALA A 60 4.39 -7.08 -22.34
N PRO A 61 5.11 -6.15 -23.01
CA PRO A 61 5.21 -6.13 -24.47
C PRO A 61 5.94 -7.35 -25.05
N VAL A 62 6.89 -7.93 -24.30
CA VAL A 62 7.58 -9.16 -24.70
C VAL A 62 6.60 -10.33 -24.65
N LEU A 63 5.86 -10.47 -23.54
CA LEU A 63 4.78 -11.46 -23.37
C LEU A 63 3.74 -11.42 -24.49
N GLN A 64 3.37 -10.23 -24.97
CA GLN A 64 2.40 -10.07 -26.07
C GLN A 64 2.89 -10.58 -27.42
N ARG A 65 4.22 -10.67 -27.61
CA ARG A 65 4.83 -11.18 -28.85
C ARG A 65 5.12 -12.67 -28.78
N MET A 66 4.94 -13.30 -27.62
CA MET A 66 5.14 -14.74 -27.45
C MET A 66 3.93 -15.50 -27.98
N GLU A 67 4.18 -16.67 -28.54
CA GLU A 67 3.14 -17.58 -28.98
C GLU A 67 2.31 -18.04 -27.78
N HIS A 68 0.99 -17.80 -27.86
CA HIS A 68 0.06 -18.19 -26.80
C HIS A 68 0.06 -19.71 -26.66
N GLY A 69 0.16 -20.20 -25.43
CA GLY A 69 0.24 -21.63 -25.14
C GLY A 69 1.63 -22.25 -25.27
N SER A 70 2.64 -21.50 -25.73
CA SER A 70 4.02 -21.97 -25.66
C SER A 70 4.48 -22.15 -24.20
N ALA A 71 5.44 -23.06 -23.98
CA ALA A 71 6.01 -23.28 -22.64
C ALA A 71 6.58 -21.97 -22.04
N ALA A 72 7.24 -21.17 -22.88
CA ALA A 72 7.81 -19.90 -22.47
C ALA A 72 6.73 -18.86 -22.10
N TYR A 73 5.62 -18.79 -22.84
CA TYR A 73 4.48 -17.94 -22.51
C TYR A 73 3.85 -18.35 -21.18
N THR A 74 3.61 -19.65 -21.00
CA THR A 74 3.00 -20.22 -19.79
C THR A 74 3.86 -19.95 -18.56
N GLU A 75 5.17 -20.16 -18.67
CA GLU A 75 6.15 -19.86 -17.63
C GLU A 75 6.16 -18.36 -17.28
N ALA A 76 6.13 -17.49 -18.28
CA ALA A 76 6.14 -16.05 -18.06
C ALA A 76 4.84 -15.55 -17.41
N VAL A 77 3.68 -16.08 -17.82
CA VAL A 77 2.38 -15.80 -17.16
C VAL A 77 2.38 -16.28 -15.72
N ARG A 78 2.93 -17.47 -15.44
CA ARG A 78 3.12 -17.99 -14.08
C ARG A 78 3.86 -17.00 -13.18
N TRP A 79 5.02 -16.52 -13.62
CA TRP A 79 5.81 -15.58 -12.83
C TRP A 79 5.11 -14.24 -12.66
N PHE A 80 4.39 -13.81 -13.69
CA PHE A 80 3.59 -12.59 -13.63
C PHE A 80 2.49 -12.67 -12.57
N GLN A 81 1.79 -13.79 -12.51
CA GLN A 81 0.76 -14.07 -11.52
C GLN A 81 1.35 -14.20 -10.11
N ALA A 82 2.41 -14.98 -9.96
CA ALA A 82 3.10 -15.17 -8.69
C ALA A 82 3.60 -13.84 -8.09
N ALA A 83 4.15 -12.96 -8.92
CA ALA A 83 4.58 -11.64 -8.51
C ALA A 83 3.43 -10.75 -8.01
N ASN A 84 2.21 -10.92 -8.53
CA ASN A 84 1.03 -10.20 -8.03
C ASN A 84 0.67 -10.63 -6.60
N VAL A 85 0.76 -11.94 -6.32
CA VAL A 85 0.56 -12.49 -4.97
C VAL A 85 1.62 -11.94 -4.01
N GLY A 86 2.90 -11.98 -4.40
CA GLY A 86 3.99 -11.40 -3.60
C GLY A 86 3.79 -9.93 -3.27
N ARG A 87 3.39 -9.10 -4.25
CA ARG A 87 3.06 -7.69 -4.02
C ARG A 87 1.94 -7.53 -3.00
N GLY A 88 0.85 -8.28 -3.14
CA GLY A 88 -0.27 -8.26 -2.19
C GLY A 88 0.17 -8.63 -0.77
N CYS A 89 0.99 -9.67 -0.62
CA CYS A 89 1.55 -10.05 0.68
C CYS A 89 2.41 -8.93 1.30
N GLY A 90 3.29 -8.30 0.51
CA GLY A 90 4.12 -7.18 0.97
C GLY A 90 3.32 -6.02 1.53
N VAL A 91 2.22 -5.71 0.86
CA VAL A 91 1.31 -4.62 1.22
C VAL A 91 0.52 -4.97 2.47
N LEU A 92 0.00 -6.20 2.56
CA LEU A 92 -0.70 -6.69 3.75
C LEU A 92 0.21 -6.62 4.98
N VAL A 93 1.45 -7.10 4.86
CA VAL A 93 2.44 -7.03 5.95
C VAL A 93 2.78 -5.58 6.28
N THR A 94 2.87 -4.69 5.29
CA THR A 94 3.06 -3.26 5.53
C THR A 94 1.91 -2.66 6.32
N ALA A 95 0.66 -3.00 5.99
CA ALA A 95 -0.51 -2.57 6.74
C ALA A 95 -0.46 -3.05 8.19
N ALA A 96 -0.06 -4.31 8.43
CA ALA A 96 0.13 -4.85 9.77
C ALA A 96 1.25 -4.14 10.54
N VAL A 97 2.38 -3.83 9.90
CA VAL A 97 3.48 -3.05 10.50
C VAL A 97 3.00 -1.64 10.86
N LEU A 98 2.23 -0.99 10.00
CA LEU A 98 1.65 0.33 10.29
C LEU A 98 0.69 0.28 11.47
N ALA A 99 -0.14 -0.76 11.58
CA ALA A 99 -1.01 -0.98 12.74
C ALA A 99 -0.18 -1.11 14.02
N ALA A 100 0.91 -1.88 13.98
CA ALA A 100 1.82 -2.04 15.12
C ALA A 100 2.50 -0.71 15.50
N VAL A 101 2.98 0.07 14.52
CA VAL A 101 3.58 1.40 14.73
C VAL A 101 2.60 2.35 15.44
N LEU A 102 1.32 2.32 15.06
CA LEU A 102 0.29 3.14 15.70
C LEU A 102 -0.11 2.62 17.08
N ALA A 103 -0.01 1.32 17.32
CA ALA A 103 -0.37 0.69 18.59
C ALA A 103 0.64 0.99 19.71
N VAL A 104 1.94 1.06 19.40
CA VAL A 104 3.01 1.24 20.39
C VAL A 104 3.19 2.68 20.88
N PRO A 105 3.88 2.90 22.02
CA PRO A 105 4.32 4.23 22.45
C PRO A 105 5.23 4.90 21.40
N ALA A 106 5.16 6.22 21.26
CA ALA A 106 5.90 6.97 20.24
C ALA A 106 7.42 6.69 20.28
N GLY A 107 8.01 6.55 21.47
CA GLY A 107 9.43 6.22 21.64
C GLY A 107 9.84 4.84 21.11
N GLN A 108 8.89 3.93 20.88
CA GLN A 108 9.13 2.58 20.33
C GLN A 108 8.76 2.46 18.85
N ALA A 109 8.01 3.41 18.31
CA ALA A 109 7.47 3.39 16.95
C ALA A 109 8.57 3.23 15.88
N GLY A 110 9.70 3.93 16.02
CA GLY A 110 10.82 3.81 15.08
C GLY A 110 11.48 2.43 15.07
N ARG A 111 11.53 1.74 16.23
CA ARG A 111 12.07 0.38 16.33
C ARG A 111 11.15 -0.62 15.63
N VAL A 112 9.84 -0.50 15.85
CA VAL A 112 8.82 -1.34 15.18
C VAL A 112 8.86 -1.12 13.67
N ALA A 113 8.93 0.14 13.22
CA ALA A 113 9.01 0.48 11.81
C ALA A 113 10.23 -0.16 11.12
N ARG A 114 11.41 -0.08 11.73
CA ARG A 114 12.65 -0.71 11.21
C ARG A 114 12.60 -2.23 11.27
N GLY A 115 12.10 -2.80 12.38
CA GLY A 115 11.94 -4.24 12.53
C GLY A 115 10.94 -4.83 11.54
N GLY A 116 9.93 -4.06 11.14
CA GLY A 116 8.93 -4.46 10.16
C GLY A 116 9.41 -4.52 8.70
N THR A 117 10.56 -3.92 8.39
CA THR A 117 11.11 -3.89 7.02
C THR A 117 11.48 -5.27 6.48
N ALA A 118 12.17 -6.08 7.27
CA ALA A 118 12.55 -7.43 6.84
C ALA A 118 11.31 -8.31 6.59
N PRO A 119 10.30 -8.36 7.48
CA PRO A 119 9.03 -9.02 7.21
C PRO A 119 8.34 -8.57 5.91
N ILE A 120 8.34 -7.27 5.61
CA ILE A 120 7.75 -6.75 4.36
C ILE A 120 8.45 -7.36 3.14
N LEU A 121 9.78 -7.25 3.06
CA LEU A 121 10.54 -7.77 1.92
C LEU A 121 10.46 -9.30 1.83
N LEU A 122 10.57 -9.99 2.96
CA LEU A 122 10.44 -11.44 3.05
C LEU A 122 9.07 -11.91 2.56
N SER A 123 7.99 -11.21 2.91
CA SER A 123 6.65 -11.59 2.46
C SER A 123 6.44 -11.41 0.96
N ILE A 124 7.11 -10.44 0.33
CA ILE A 124 7.10 -10.27 -1.13
C ILE A 124 7.77 -11.47 -1.80
N VAL A 125 8.98 -11.81 -1.34
CA VAL A 125 9.76 -12.91 -1.91
C VAL A 125 9.09 -14.26 -1.63
N ALA A 126 8.68 -14.51 -0.38
CA ALA A 126 8.03 -15.76 0.02
C ALA A 126 6.66 -15.92 -0.63
N GLY A 127 5.85 -14.84 -0.72
CA GLY A 127 4.57 -14.86 -1.42
C GLY A 127 4.73 -15.17 -2.91
N THR A 128 5.73 -14.57 -3.55
CA THR A 128 6.07 -14.85 -4.96
C THR A 128 6.54 -16.29 -5.14
N ALA A 129 7.48 -16.76 -4.32
CA ALA A 129 8.02 -18.11 -4.41
C ALA A 129 6.96 -19.18 -4.12
N ALA A 130 6.10 -18.96 -3.12
CA ALA A 130 4.98 -19.85 -2.82
C ALA A 130 4.02 -19.91 -4.00
N ALA A 131 3.57 -18.77 -4.52
CA ALA A 131 2.64 -18.73 -5.65
C ALA A 131 3.23 -19.35 -6.92
N ALA A 132 4.53 -19.16 -7.18
CA ALA A 132 5.22 -19.77 -8.33
C ALA A 132 5.31 -21.30 -8.24
N ARG A 133 5.28 -21.88 -7.03
CA ARG A 133 5.29 -23.35 -6.83
C ARG A 133 3.94 -24.00 -7.08
N TYR A 134 2.84 -23.26 -6.93
CA TYR A 134 1.48 -23.78 -7.12
C TYR A 134 0.93 -23.49 -8.52
N ALA A 135 1.82 -23.28 -9.49
CA ALA A 135 1.50 -22.62 -10.75
C ALA A 135 0.83 -23.45 -11.84
N ASP A 136 0.21 -24.56 -11.47
CA ASP A 136 -0.95 -25.07 -12.19
C ASP A 136 -2.23 -24.46 -11.62
N PHE A 137 -2.16 -23.21 -11.13
CA PHE A 137 -3.34 -22.47 -10.76
C PHE A 137 -4.18 -22.33 -12.03
N GLU A 138 -5.24 -23.14 -12.10
CA GLU A 138 -6.40 -22.77 -12.86
C GLU A 138 -6.71 -21.30 -12.53
N LEU A 139 -7.22 -20.54 -13.50
CA LEU A 139 -7.45 -19.11 -13.33
C LEU A 139 -8.27 -18.80 -12.05
N LYS A 140 -9.15 -19.73 -11.67
CA LYS A 140 -10.08 -19.64 -10.54
C LYS A 140 -9.41 -19.61 -9.14
N PRO A 141 -8.55 -20.57 -8.70
CA PRO A 141 -8.01 -20.49 -7.36
C PRO A 141 -6.96 -19.37 -7.20
N TYR A 142 -6.30 -18.96 -8.29
CA TYR A 142 -5.43 -17.77 -8.29
C TYR A 142 -6.21 -16.47 -8.05
N ILE A 143 -7.32 -16.26 -8.77
CA ILE A 143 -8.17 -15.07 -8.56
C ILE A 143 -8.76 -15.05 -7.15
N THR A 144 -9.12 -16.22 -6.61
CA THR A 144 -9.61 -16.37 -5.24
C THR A 144 -8.56 -15.93 -4.22
N LEU A 145 -7.33 -16.43 -4.35
CA LEU A 145 -6.21 -16.07 -3.47
C LEU A 145 -5.94 -14.56 -3.50
N LEU A 146 -5.89 -13.95 -4.68
CA LEU A 146 -5.69 -12.50 -4.80
C LEU A 146 -6.82 -11.70 -4.15
N SER A 147 -8.06 -12.14 -4.34
CA SER A 147 -9.24 -11.49 -3.75
C SER A 147 -9.16 -11.52 -2.22
N VAL A 148 -8.77 -12.65 -1.62
CA VAL A 148 -8.58 -12.79 -0.17
C VAL A 148 -7.47 -11.87 0.35
N ILE A 149 -6.30 -11.86 -0.30
CA ILE A 149 -5.17 -11.02 0.11
C ILE A 149 -5.55 -9.54 0.05
N ALA A 150 -6.16 -9.11 -1.05
CA ALA A 150 -6.50 -7.71 -1.23
C ALA A 150 -7.68 -7.29 -0.32
N GLY A 151 -8.65 -8.17 -0.06
CA GLY A 151 -9.70 -7.90 0.93
C GLY A 151 -9.17 -7.79 2.36
N ALA A 152 -8.27 -8.70 2.77
CA ALA A 152 -7.59 -8.60 4.05
C ALA A 152 -6.78 -7.29 4.17
N THR A 153 -6.09 -6.91 3.09
CA THR A 153 -5.35 -5.65 3.02
C THR A 153 -6.24 -4.45 3.24
N VAL A 154 -7.40 -4.40 2.57
CA VAL A 154 -8.40 -3.32 2.71
C VAL A 154 -8.88 -3.20 4.16
N VAL A 155 -9.21 -4.31 4.81
CA VAL A 155 -9.68 -4.32 6.21
C VAL A 155 -8.60 -3.80 7.16
N VAL A 156 -7.36 -4.28 7.01
CA VAL A 156 -6.25 -3.83 7.88
C VAL A 156 -5.93 -2.37 7.63
N LEU A 157 -5.89 -1.90 6.37
CA LEU A 157 -5.65 -0.50 6.06
C LEU A 157 -6.77 0.42 6.58
N LEU A 158 -8.03 -0.01 6.50
CA LEU A 158 -9.15 0.74 7.09
C LEU A 158 -8.97 0.88 8.61
N ALA A 159 -8.60 -0.21 9.31
CA ALA A 159 -8.32 -0.17 10.74
C ALA A 159 -7.16 0.79 11.08
N VAL A 160 -6.07 0.75 10.30
CA VAL A 160 -4.92 1.66 10.41
C VAL A 160 -5.36 3.12 10.22
N LEU A 161 -6.14 3.40 9.19
CA LEU A 161 -6.64 4.75 8.90
C LEU A 161 -7.55 5.26 10.02
N PHE A 162 -8.42 4.41 10.57
CA PHE A 162 -9.31 4.75 11.67
C PHE A 162 -8.54 5.05 12.96
N VAL A 163 -7.58 4.19 13.33
CA VAL A 163 -6.69 4.43 14.48
C VAL A 163 -5.84 5.69 14.28
N GLY A 164 -5.36 5.92 13.05
CA GLY A 164 -4.59 7.10 12.68
C GLY A 164 -5.39 8.40 12.78
N VAL A 165 -6.70 8.36 12.51
CA VAL A 165 -7.63 9.48 12.76
C VAL A 165 -7.83 9.67 14.27
N ALA A 166 -8.13 8.61 15.02
CA ALA A 166 -8.42 8.71 16.45
C ALA A 166 -7.23 9.18 17.29
N ARG A 167 -5.99 8.89 16.86
CA ARG A 167 -4.76 9.21 17.60
C ARG A 167 -4.00 10.42 17.06
N ASP A 168 -4.57 11.12 16.07
CA ASP A 168 -3.95 12.22 15.32
C ASP A 168 -2.49 11.93 14.91
N GLY A 169 -2.24 10.66 14.58
CA GLY A 169 -0.90 10.05 14.62
C GLY A 169 -0.25 9.88 13.25
N MET A 170 -0.87 10.37 12.19
CA MET A 170 -0.40 10.23 10.81
C MET A 170 -0.43 11.56 10.06
N ASP A 171 0.65 11.79 9.29
CA ASP A 171 0.77 12.93 8.39
C ASP A 171 -0.28 12.86 7.28
N GLN A 172 -0.79 14.02 6.85
CA GLN A 172 -1.88 14.13 5.88
C GLN A 172 -1.51 13.51 4.53
N LEU A 173 -0.27 13.70 4.08
CA LEU A 173 0.24 13.11 2.83
C LEU A 173 0.29 11.58 2.89
N LEU A 174 0.79 11.04 4.01
CA LEU A 174 0.84 9.60 4.23
C LEU A 174 -0.58 9.00 4.32
N TRP A 175 -1.48 9.70 4.99
CA TRP A 175 -2.88 9.33 5.10
C TRP A 175 -3.56 9.29 3.74
N MET A 176 -3.38 10.33 2.91
CA MET A 176 -3.92 10.39 1.54
C MET A 176 -3.36 9.29 0.65
N ALA A 177 -2.06 9.01 0.74
CA ALA A 177 -1.42 7.96 -0.03
C ALA A 177 -1.96 6.57 0.32
N LEU A 178 -2.12 6.29 1.63
CA LEU A 178 -2.72 5.03 2.10
C LEU A 178 -4.19 4.92 1.71
N ALA A 179 -4.96 6.01 1.78
CA ALA A 179 -6.36 6.04 1.34
C ALA A 179 -6.47 5.77 -0.17
N ALA A 180 -5.69 6.46 -1.00
CA ALA A 180 -5.67 6.26 -2.45
C ALA A 180 -5.25 4.84 -2.83
N TYR A 181 -4.24 4.31 -2.15
CA TYR A 181 -3.79 2.93 -2.35
C TYR A 181 -4.87 1.91 -1.97
N SER A 182 -5.56 2.14 -0.84
CA SER A 182 -6.64 1.26 -0.39
C SER A 182 -7.84 1.28 -1.34
N VAL A 183 -8.17 2.43 -1.92
CA VAL A 183 -9.18 2.55 -3.00
C VAL A 183 -8.73 1.74 -4.22
N LYS A 184 -7.46 1.82 -4.62
CA LYS A 184 -6.91 1.02 -5.71
C LYS A 184 -7.02 -0.49 -5.44
N GLU A 185 -6.72 -0.94 -4.22
CA GLU A 185 -6.88 -2.36 -3.84
C GLU A 185 -8.35 -2.78 -3.82
N ALA A 186 -9.25 -1.97 -3.26
CA ALA A 186 -10.69 -2.26 -3.27
C ALA A 186 -11.25 -2.36 -4.69
N LEU A 187 -10.86 -1.46 -5.59
CA LEU A 187 -11.22 -1.54 -7.01
C LEU A 187 -10.64 -2.79 -7.68
N SER A 188 -9.41 -3.17 -7.33
CA SER A 188 -8.76 -4.38 -7.84
C SER A 188 -9.51 -5.64 -7.36
N VAL A 189 -9.93 -5.69 -6.10
CA VAL A 189 -10.79 -6.75 -5.54
C VAL A 189 -12.10 -6.84 -6.30
N CYS A 190 -12.83 -5.73 -6.46
CA CYS A 190 -14.09 -5.69 -7.20
C CYS A 190 -13.93 -6.18 -8.64
N LEU A 191 -12.85 -5.79 -9.32
CA LEU A 191 -12.56 -6.20 -10.70
C LEU A 191 -12.20 -7.70 -10.80
N PHE A 192 -11.32 -8.19 -9.92
CA PHE A 192 -10.94 -9.61 -9.88
C PHE A 192 -12.12 -10.51 -9.54
N LEU A 193 -12.96 -10.09 -8.60
CA LEU A 193 -14.20 -10.77 -8.25
C LEU A 193 -15.21 -10.76 -9.40
N LEU A 194 -15.32 -9.67 -10.16
CA LEU A 194 -16.25 -9.59 -11.29
C LEU A 194 -15.80 -10.49 -12.43
N LEU A 195 -14.48 -10.57 -12.67
CA LEU A 195 -13.89 -11.54 -13.58
C LEU A 195 -14.07 -12.98 -13.08
N ALA A 196 -13.98 -13.23 -11.76
CA ALA A 196 -14.29 -14.53 -11.16
C ALA A 196 -15.77 -14.90 -11.32
N TRP A 197 -16.67 -13.96 -11.07
CA TRP A 197 -18.12 -14.15 -11.20
C TRP A 197 -18.52 -14.49 -12.63
N TRP A 198 -17.96 -13.78 -13.62
CA TRP A 198 -18.20 -14.07 -15.03
C TRP A 198 -17.67 -15.46 -15.41
N SER A 199 -16.58 -15.91 -14.79
CA SER A 199 -15.91 -17.17 -15.16
C SER A 199 -16.42 -18.41 -14.40
N VAL A 200 -17.31 -18.30 -13.40
CA VAL A 200 -17.66 -19.43 -12.53
C VAL A 200 -19.15 -19.49 -12.14
N GLU A 201 -19.78 -20.66 -12.35
CA GLU A 201 -21.10 -21.04 -11.78
C GLU A 201 -21.01 -21.49 -10.30
N MET A 202 -20.56 -20.66 -9.34
CA MET A 202 -20.53 -21.09 -7.91
C MET A 202 -20.93 -20.04 -6.86
N GLN A 203 -21.73 -20.53 -5.90
CA GLN A 203 -22.16 -19.97 -4.59
C GLN A 203 -22.17 -18.44 -4.47
N ALA A 204 -23.26 -17.87 -4.99
CA ALA A 204 -23.53 -16.43 -4.99
C ALA A 204 -23.36 -15.74 -3.63
N ALA A 205 -23.79 -16.39 -2.54
CA ALA A 205 -23.96 -15.73 -1.25
C ALA A 205 -22.63 -15.31 -0.57
N ALA A 206 -21.61 -16.18 -0.55
CA ALA A 206 -20.34 -15.89 0.12
C ALA A 206 -19.55 -14.79 -0.61
N TRP A 207 -19.58 -14.81 -1.95
CA TRP A 207 -18.95 -13.79 -2.77
C TRP A 207 -19.69 -12.45 -2.69
N VAL A 208 -21.03 -12.46 -2.64
CA VAL A 208 -21.83 -11.25 -2.41
C VAL A 208 -21.53 -10.60 -1.06
N ALA A 209 -21.38 -11.38 0.02
CA ALA A 209 -20.97 -10.84 1.31
C ALA A 209 -19.57 -10.20 1.24
N PHE A 210 -18.63 -10.85 0.54
CA PHE A 210 -17.29 -10.32 0.32
C PHE A 210 -17.30 -9.03 -0.52
N TYR A 211 -18.17 -8.92 -1.53
CA TYR A 211 -18.42 -7.70 -2.30
C TYR A 211 -18.88 -6.55 -1.40
N TRP A 212 -19.87 -6.82 -0.55
CA TRP A 212 -20.43 -5.80 0.35
C TRP A 212 -19.41 -5.29 1.35
N VAL A 213 -18.63 -6.19 1.98
CA VAL A 213 -17.61 -5.79 2.95
C VAL A 213 -16.55 -4.88 2.31
N ASN A 214 -16.06 -5.23 1.11
CA ASN A 214 -15.06 -4.42 0.41
C ASN A 214 -15.65 -3.10 -0.13
N GLY A 215 -16.88 -3.12 -0.63
CA GLY A 215 -17.59 -1.93 -1.08
C GLY A 215 -17.83 -0.93 0.06
N LEU A 216 -18.27 -1.42 1.22
CA LEU A 216 -18.45 -0.61 2.43
C LEU A 216 -17.13 -0.07 2.96
N ALA A 217 -16.07 -0.88 2.97
CA ALA A 217 -14.73 -0.43 3.36
C ALA A 217 -14.21 0.67 2.42
N MET A 218 -14.39 0.51 1.10
CA MET A 218 -14.02 1.53 0.11
C MET A 218 -14.80 2.83 0.34
N ALA A 219 -16.13 2.75 0.50
CA ALA A 219 -16.97 3.91 0.78
C ALA A 219 -16.54 4.62 2.08
N GLY A 220 -16.27 3.86 3.14
CA GLY A 220 -15.75 4.40 4.40
C GLY A 220 -14.43 5.14 4.24
N MET A 221 -13.48 4.58 3.49
CA MET A 221 -12.18 5.22 3.22
C MET A 221 -12.30 6.51 2.40
N VAL A 222 -13.17 6.51 1.38
CA VAL A 222 -13.45 7.71 0.57
C VAL A 222 -14.11 8.80 1.41
N LEU A 223 -15.10 8.45 2.23
CA LEU A 223 -15.78 9.40 3.12
C LEU A 223 -14.82 10.00 4.16
N LEU A 224 -13.96 9.18 4.77
CA LEU A 224 -12.92 9.65 5.69
C LEU A 224 -11.93 10.58 4.97
N ALA A 225 -11.60 10.30 3.70
CA ALA A 225 -10.67 11.11 2.92
C ALA A 225 -11.25 12.47 2.58
N ILE A 226 -12.48 12.49 2.11
CA ILE A 226 -13.22 13.72 1.80
C ILE A 226 -13.37 14.56 3.07
N ARG A 227 -13.80 13.97 4.19
CA ARG A 227 -13.98 14.69 5.45
C ARG A 227 -12.67 15.31 5.95
N ARG A 228 -11.55 14.60 5.83
CA ARG A 228 -10.25 15.14 6.26
C ARG A 228 -9.72 16.22 5.31
N LEU A 229 -9.94 16.08 4.00
CA LEU A 229 -9.69 17.13 3.01
C LEU A 229 -10.52 18.40 3.28
N GLN A 230 -11.78 18.26 3.67
CA GLN A 230 -12.64 19.37 4.07
C GLN A 230 -12.11 20.08 5.32
N HIS A 231 -11.70 19.33 6.35
CA HIS A 231 -11.08 19.91 7.55
C HIS A 231 -9.79 20.68 7.23
N ALA A 232 -8.93 20.14 6.36
CA ALA A 232 -7.70 20.82 5.95
C ALA A 232 -7.97 22.11 5.14
N ARG A 233 -9.01 22.14 4.30
CA ARG A 233 -9.41 23.32 3.52
C ARG A 233 -10.10 24.41 4.35
N ALA A 234 -10.70 24.05 5.48
CA ALA A 234 -11.39 24.99 6.37
C ALA A 234 -10.44 25.82 7.27
N GLY A 235 -9.13 25.81 7.03
CA GLY A 235 -8.16 26.62 7.78
C GLY A 235 -7.76 26.02 9.14
N ALA A 236 -8.27 24.84 9.51
CA ALA A 236 -7.70 24.03 10.58
C ALA A 236 -6.42 23.34 10.05
N VAL A 237 -5.36 24.15 9.85
CA VAL A 237 -4.09 23.71 9.30
C VAL A 237 -3.48 22.68 10.26
N VAL A 238 -3.51 21.41 9.88
CA VAL A 238 -2.58 20.40 10.39
C VAL A 238 -1.40 20.47 9.44
N PRO A 239 -0.34 21.26 9.74
CA PRO A 239 0.67 21.56 8.74
C PRO A 239 1.33 20.27 8.29
N ALA A 240 1.47 20.14 6.96
CA ALA A 240 2.14 19.01 6.35
C ALA A 240 3.56 18.89 6.93
N LEU A 241 4.08 17.67 7.02
CA LEU A 241 5.38 17.43 7.66
C LEU A 241 6.53 18.27 7.05
N PHE A 242 6.44 18.64 5.77
CA PHE A 242 7.37 19.57 5.11
C PHE A 242 7.22 21.02 5.55
N GLU A 243 6.00 21.48 5.84
CA GLU A 243 5.74 22.84 6.37
C GLU A 243 6.22 22.95 7.82
N ARG A 244 6.03 21.90 8.63
CA ARG A 244 6.59 21.83 9.98
C ARG A 244 8.12 21.82 9.96
N LEU A 245 8.71 20.99 9.09
CA LEU A 245 10.17 20.91 8.92
C LEU A 245 10.76 22.24 8.45
N HIS A 246 10.11 22.91 7.49
CA HIS A 246 10.51 24.24 7.04
C HIS A 246 10.41 25.25 8.18
N ALA A 247 9.31 25.27 8.94
CA ALA A 247 9.12 26.14 10.09
C ALA A 247 10.14 25.91 11.24
N THR A 248 10.54 24.66 11.51
CA THR A 248 11.63 24.37 12.46
C THR A 248 13.02 24.71 11.93
N ARG A 249 13.20 24.78 10.60
CA ARG A 249 14.48 25.17 9.99
C ARG A 249 14.64 26.69 9.89
N THR A 250 13.53 27.41 9.71
CA THR A 250 13.50 28.88 9.67
C THR A 250 13.50 29.51 11.06
N ARG A 251 13.01 28.80 12.10
CA ARG A 251 13.31 29.13 13.50
C ARG A 251 14.75 28.71 13.84
N ALA A 252 15.70 29.52 13.41
CA ALA A 252 17.10 29.40 13.84
C ALA A 252 17.24 29.64 15.36
N PRO A 253 18.34 29.19 15.99
CA PRO A 253 18.52 29.14 17.46
C PRO A 253 18.69 30.50 18.18
N GLY A 254 18.20 31.60 17.59
CA GLY A 254 18.36 32.95 18.11
C GLY A 254 17.15 33.48 18.90
N GLU A 255 15.97 32.87 18.76
CA GLU A 255 14.73 33.38 19.39
C GLU A 255 14.38 32.70 20.73
N MET A 256 15.20 31.75 21.23
CA MET A 256 14.98 31.12 22.53
C MET A 256 15.67 31.83 23.71
N PHE A 257 16.38 32.94 23.47
CA PHE A 257 17.05 33.75 24.50
C PHE A 257 16.69 35.23 24.43
N SER A 258 15.43 35.56 24.13
CA SER A 258 14.88 36.88 24.46
C SER A 258 13.60 36.68 25.26
N GLY A 259 13.78 36.60 26.58
CA GLY A 259 12.74 36.48 27.58
C GLY A 259 13.40 36.68 28.94
N ASP A 260 13.73 37.94 29.20
CA ASP A 260 14.12 38.58 30.46
C ASP A 260 15.34 38.05 31.25
#